data_AF-B5W9K5-F1
#
_entry.id   AF-B5W9K5-F1
#
_cell.length_a   1.000
_cell.length_b   1.000
_cell.length_c   1.000
_cell.angle_alpha   90.00
_cell.angle_beta   90.00
_cell.angle_gamma   90.00
#
_symmetry.space_group_name_H-M   'P 1'
#
loop_
_entity.id
_entity.type
_entity.pdbx_description
1 polymer ?
#
loop_
_entity_poly.entity_id
_entity_poly.type
_entity_poly.pdbx_seq_one_letter_code
_entity_poly.pdbx_strand_id
1 'polypeptide(L)'
;MLKNHGLAGSIADASFYEFRRQLGDKAERYGSKLIIADRFYPSSQLCSNCGYRQKMPLVRRTFECPNCGLKIDRDLNASRNLEKSPGSDDYTCGRGAADSPGRSKK
;
A
#
# COMPACT_ATOMS: atom_id res chain seq x y z
N MET A 1 -6.95 -10.33 -9.90
CA MET A 1 -6.82 -10.07 -8.44
C MET A 1 -7.79 -10.90 -7.58
N LEU A 2 -8.60 -11.79 -8.16
CA LEU A 2 -9.68 -12.50 -7.46
C LEU A 2 -9.42 -14.02 -7.43
N LYS A 3 -8.29 -14.44 -6.85
CA LYS A 3 -7.92 -15.86 -6.77
C LYS A 3 -8.41 -16.56 -5.50
N ASN A 4 -8.82 -15.80 -4.48
CA ASN A 4 -9.34 -16.35 -3.24
C ASN A 4 -10.85 -16.12 -3.17
N HIS A 5 -11.63 -17.18 -3.36
CA HIS A 5 -13.10 -17.11 -3.42
C HIS A 5 -13.73 -16.60 -2.11
N GLY A 6 -13.08 -16.77 -0.95
CA GLY A 6 -13.58 -16.27 0.33
C GLY A 6 -13.34 -14.78 0.58
N LEU A 7 -12.38 -14.16 -0.13
CA LEU A 7 -12.04 -12.74 0.01
C LEU A 7 -12.41 -11.92 -1.25
N ALA A 8 -12.70 -12.60 -2.36
CA ALA A 8 -13.00 -11.96 -3.65
C ALA A 8 -14.20 -11.02 -3.57
N GLY A 9 -15.28 -11.43 -2.89
CA GLY A 9 -16.47 -10.60 -2.68
C GLY A 9 -16.14 -9.32 -1.93
N SER A 10 -15.54 -9.43 -0.74
CA SER A 10 -15.17 -8.27 0.08
C SER A 10 -14.18 -7.33 -0.61
N ILE A 11 -13.28 -7.85 -1.46
CA ILE A 11 -12.36 -7.03 -2.26
C ILE A 11 -13.09 -6.29 -3.38
N ALA A 12 -14.07 -6.93 -4.02
CA ALA A 12 -14.89 -6.30 -5.05
C ALA A 12 -15.78 -5.20 -4.46
N ASP A 13 -16.43 -5.46 -3.32
CA ASP A 13 -17.28 -4.49 -2.62
C ASP A 13 -16.49 -3.26 -2.16
N ALA A 14 -15.23 -3.44 -1.77
CA ALA A 14 -14.37 -2.35 -1.32
C ALA A 14 -14.04 -1.29 -2.40
N SER A 15 -14.28 -1.58 -3.69
CA SER A 15 -14.22 -0.59 -4.78
C SER A 15 -12.96 0.30 -4.78
N PHE A 16 -11.78 -0.29 -4.53
CA PHE A 16 -10.52 0.45 -4.35
C PHE A 16 -10.15 1.38 -5.52
N TYR A 17 -10.59 1.07 -6.74
CA TYR A 17 -10.41 1.95 -7.89
C TYR A 17 -11.19 3.27 -7.73
N GLU A 18 -12.46 3.18 -7.33
CA GLU A 18 -13.31 4.35 -7.15
C GLU A 18 -12.82 5.22 -5.99
N PHE A 19 -12.37 4.59 -4.90
CA PHE A 19 -11.73 5.29 -3.79
C PHE A 19 -10.51 6.09 -4.24
N ARG A 20 -9.65 5.47 -5.07
CA ARG A 20 -8.47 6.12 -5.65
C ARG A 20 -8.87 7.28 -6.57
N ARG A 21 -9.90 7.12 -7.41
CA ARG A 21 -10.40 8.18 -8.31
C ARG A 21 -10.84 9.41 -7.52
N GLN A 22 -11.70 9.22 -6.52
CA GLN A 22 -12.22 10.31 -5.71
C GLN A 22 -11.13 11.03 -4.91
N LEU A 23 -10.10 10.30 -4.45
CA LEU A 23 -8.94 10.92 -3.79
C LEU A 23 -8.13 11.79 -4.76
N GLY A 24 -7.94 11.35 -6.01
CA GLY A 24 -7.30 12.14 -7.05
C GLY A 24 -8.07 13.43 -7.34
N ASP A 25 -9.37 13.32 -7.60
CA ASP A 25 -10.25 14.46 -7.90
C ASP A 25 -10.24 15.51 -6.77
N LYS A 26 -10.26 15.03 -5.51
CA LYS A 26 -10.19 15.92 -4.33
C LYS A 26 -8.80 16.52 -4.17
N ALA A 27 -7.74 15.73 -4.33
CA ALA A 27 -6.38 16.23 -4.21
C ALA A 27 -6.12 17.38 -5.21
N GLU A 28 -6.56 17.23 -6.45
CA GLU A 28 -6.50 18.27 -7.48
C GLU A 28 -7.29 19.53 -7.05
N ARG A 29 -8.54 19.36 -6.61
CA ARG A 29 -9.40 20.48 -6.19
C ARG A 29 -8.77 21.33 -5.07
N TYR A 30 -8.07 20.69 -4.14
CA TYR A 30 -7.46 21.38 -2.99
C TYR A 30 -5.98 21.74 -3.21
N GLY A 31 -5.40 21.43 -4.38
CA GLY A 31 -3.96 21.63 -4.63
C GLY A 31 -3.05 20.73 -3.80
N SER A 32 -3.57 19.62 -3.28
CA SER A 32 -2.84 18.63 -2.50
C SER A 32 -2.13 17.62 -3.40
N LYS A 33 -0.98 17.11 -2.96
CA LYS A 33 -0.26 16.05 -3.67
C LYS A 33 -0.73 14.68 -3.22
N LEU A 34 -1.09 13.82 -4.17
CA LEU A 34 -1.37 12.41 -3.93
C LEU A 34 -0.18 11.59 -4.43
N ILE A 35 0.47 10.87 -3.52
CA ILE A 35 1.63 10.03 -3.83
C ILE A 35 1.23 8.56 -3.66
N ILE A 36 1.58 7.70 -4.61
CA ILE A 36 1.26 6.27 -4.54
C ILE A 36 2.50 5.45 -4.24
N ALA A 37 2.41 4.60 -3.22
CA ALA A 37 3.38 3.55 -3.01
C ALA A 37 3.18 2.40 -4.01
N ASP A 38 4.27 1.69 -4.31
CA ASP A 38 4.22 0.50 -5.18
C ASP A 38 3.21 -0.54 -4.67
N ARG A 39 2.54 -1.23 -5.60
CA ARG A 39 1.49 -2.23 -5.29
C ARG A 39 2.01 -3.36 -4.40
N PHE A 40 3.28 -3.72 -4.51
CA PHE A 40 3.91 -4.81 -3.78
C PHE A 40 4.85 -4.31 -2.67
N TYR A 41 4.77 -3.03 -2.30
CA TYR A 41 5.55 -2.47 -1.22
C TYR A 41 5.19 -3.15 0.12
N PRO A 42 6.15 -3.77 0.83
CA PRO A 42 5.86 -4.59 2.01
C PRO A 42 5.66 -3.76 3.29
N SER A 43 4.76 -2.78 3.28
CA SER A 43 4.54 -1.82 4.37
C SER A 43 4.17 -2.48 5.72
N SER A 44 3.36 -3.53 5.73
CA SER A 44 2.95 -4.23 6.96
C SER A 44 3.96 -5.28 7.44
N GLN A 45 4.94 -5.62 6.60
CA GLN A 45 5.97 -6.64 6.89
C GLN A 45 7.30 -6.01 7.31
N LEU A 46 7.54 -4.75 6.96
CA LEU A 46 8.74 -4.01 7.34
C LEU A 46 8.60 -3.40 8.73
N CYS A 47 9.67 -3.37 9.51
CA CYS A 47 9.69 -2.61 10.74
C CYS A 47 9.92 -1.13 10.45
N SER A 48 9.02 -0.28 10.93
CA SER A 48 9.15 1.19 10.79
C SER A 48 10.35 1.81 11.50
N ASN A 49 10.95 1.10 12.46
CA ASN A 49 12.14 1.57 13.18
C ASN A 49 13.44 1.12 12.50
N CYS A 50 13.60 -0.18 12.25
CA CYS A 50 14.89 -0.76 11.81
C CYS A 50 14.90 -1.35 10.40
N GLY A 51 13.77 -1.33 9.67
CA GLY A 51 13.68 -1.89 8.32
C GLY A 51 13.67 -3.42 8.23
N TYR A 52 13.68 -4.13 9.37
CA TYR A 52 13.62 -5.60 9.38
C TYR A 52 12.32 -6.10 8.75
N ARG A 53 12.42 -7.05 7.82
CA ARG A 53 11.26 -7.65 7.15
C ARG A 53 10.87 -8.97 7.81
N GLN A 54 9.60 -9.11 8.19
CA GLN A 54 9.04 -10.34 8.72
C GLN A 54 7.72 -10.72 8.04
N LYS A 55 7.39 -12.03 8.06
CA LYS A 55 6.07 -12.49 7.60
C LYS A 55 5.01 -12.05 8.60
N MET A 56 3.95 -11.42 8.10
CA MET A 56 2.84 -10.92 8.91
C MET A 56 1.53 -11.56 8.46
N PRO A 57 1.03 -12.59 9.17
CA PRO A 57 -0.27 -13.20 8.90
C PRO A 57 -1.42 -12.22 9.16
N LEU A 58 -2.51 -12.32 8.39
CA LEU A 58 -3.68 -11.44 8.51
C LEU A 58 -4.31 -11.42 9.92
N VAL A 59 -4.25 -12.55 10.63
CA VAL A 59 -4.78 -12.72 12.00
C VAL A 59 -3.99 -11.92 13.03
N ARG A 60 -2.70 -11.64 12.79
CA ARG A 60 -1.87 -10.86 13.72
C ARG A 60 -2.13 -9.37 13.50
N ARG A 61 -2.60 -8.69 14.54
CA ARG A 61 -2.83 -7.23 14.57
C ARG A 61 -1.70 -6.45 15.22
N THR A 62 -0.89 -7.08 16.07
CA THR A 62 0.27 -6.44 16.71
C THR A 62 1.55 -6.83 15.99
N PHE A 63 2.30 -5.83 15.55
CA PHE A 63 3.64 -5.99 14.98
C PHE A 63 4.67 -5.98 16.10
N GLU A 64 5.35 -7.11 16.28
CA GLU A 64 6.48 -7.25 17.21
C GLU A 64 7.75 -7.52 16.40
N CYS A 65 8.72 -6.62 16.49
CA CYS A 65 9.98 -6.76 15.77
C CYS A 65 11.00 -7.56 16.59
N PRO A 66 11.53 -8.68 16.07
CA PRO A 66 12.55 -9.46 16.77
C PRO A 66 13.93 -8.78 16.79
N ASN A 67 14.18 -7.80 15.91
CA ASN A 67 15.47 -7.13 15.79
C ASN A 67 15.62 -5.93 16.75
N CYS A 68 14.56 -5.14 16.93
CA CYS A 68 14.61 -3.92 17.75
C CYS A 68 13.62 -3.91 18.92
N GLY A 69 12.82 -4.96 19.11
CA GLY A 69 11.84 -5.05 20.20
C GLY A 69 10.62 -4.15 20.04
N LEU A 70 10.46 -3.44 18.92
CA LEU A 70 9.32 -2.57 18.67
C LEU A 70 8.01 -3.37 18.70
N LYS A 71 7.07 -2.97 19.56
CA LYS A 71 5.71 -3.51 19.65
C LYS A 71 4.69 -2.41 19.39
N ILE A 72 4.07 -2.44 18.22
CA ILE A 72 3.05 -1.46 17.81
C ILE A 72 1.93 -2.13 17.04
N ASP A 73 0.81 -1.42 16.86
CA ASP A 73 -0.25 -1.88 15.96
C ASP A 73 0.28 -2.02 14.52
N ARG A 74 -0.14 -3.07 13.82
CA ARG A 74 0.31 -3.40 12.47
C ARG A 74 -0.05 -2.31 11.47
N ASP A 75 -1.23 -1.73 11.59
CA ASP A 75 -1.72 -0.74 10.64
C ASP A 75 -1.00 0.60 10.89
N LEU A 76 -0.68 0.92 12.16
CA LEU A 76 0.23 2.03 12.52
C LEU A 76 1.67 1.83 12.04
N ASN A 77 2.19 0.60 12.09
CA ASN A 77 3.50 0.29 11.52
C ASN A 77 3.49 0.50 9.99
N ALA A 78 2.43 0.04 9.33
CA ALA A 78 2.28 0.18 7.89
C ALA A 78 2.18 1.65 7.45
N SER A 79 1.44 2.50 8.18
CA SER A 79 1.33 3.93 7.86
C SER A 79 2.68 4.64 7.95
N ARG A 80 3.48 4.38 8.99
CA ARG A 80 4.84 4.92 9.13
C ARG A 80 5.80 4.45 8.03
N ASN A 81 5.63 3.22 7.55
CA ASN A 81 6.42 2.73 6.42
C ASN A 81 5.99 3.37 5.10
N LEU A 82 4.69 3.60 4.91
CA LEU A 82 4.17 4.29 3.72
C LEU A 82 4.63 5.75 3.66
N GLU A 83 4.71 6.44 4.80
CA GLU A 83 5.26 7.80 4.90
C GLU A 83 6.74 7.86 4.44
N LYS A 84 7.52 6.83 4.76
CA LYS A 84 8.94 6.70 4.36
C LYS A 84 9.12 6.17 2.94
N SER A 85 8.06 5.66 2.31
CA SER A 85 8.15 5.03 1.01
C SER A 85 8.47 6.07 -0.06
N PRO A 86 9.45 5.83 -0.96
CA PRO A 86 9.58 6.61 -2.18
C PRO A 86 8.39 6.23 -3.06
N GLY A 87 7.26 6.92 -2.87
CA GLY A 87 6.14 6.76 -3.78
C GLY A 87 6.47 7.44 -5.10
N SER A 88 5.85 6.97 -6.18
CA SER A 88 5.97 7.65 -7.46
C SER A 88 4.94 8.78 -7.54
N ASP A 89 5.40 9.92 -8.01
CA ASP A 89 4.63 11.12 -8.34
C ASP A 89 3.88 10.99 -9.68
N ASP A 90 3.61 9.76 -10.11
CA ASP A 90 3.06 9.41 -11.43
C ASP A 90 1.60 9.85 -11.66
N TYR A 91 0.99 10.65 -10.76
CA TYR A 91 -0.27 11.33 -11.07
C TYR A 91 -0.02 12.61 -11.85
N THR A 92 0.67 12.52 -12.98
CA THR A 92 0.55 13.53 -14.03
C THR A 92 -0.72 13.26 -14.81
N CYS A 93 -1.68 14.18 -14.63
CA CYS A 93 -2.89 14.41 -15.41
C CYS A 93 -2.93 13.78 -16.83
N GLY A 94 -4.02 13.07 -17.15
CA GLY A 94 -4.62 13.18 -18.49
C GLY A 94 -4.36 12.10 -19.55
N ARG A 95 -3.71 10.98 -19.25
CA ARG A 95 -3.70 9.83 -20.18
C ARG A 95 -4.00 8.54 -19.44
N GLY A 96 -5.00 7.80 -19.90
CA GLY A 96 -5.20 6.42 -19.52
C GLY A 96 -3.93 5.63 -19.76
N ALA A 97 -3.13 5.43 -18.72
CA ALA A 97 -2.03 4.49 -18.74
C ALA A 97 -2.63 3.11 -18.47
N ALA A 98 -3.07 2.48 -19.55
CA ALA A 98 -3.22 1.03 -19.59
C ALA A 98 -1.87 0.41 -19.16
N ASP A 99 -1.97 -0.57 -18.25
CA ASP A 99 -1.02 -1.66 -18.06
C ASP A 99 0.47 -1.34 -18.22
N SER A 100 1.16 -1.00 -17.13
CA SER A 100 2.61 -1.15 -17.06
C SER A 100 2.95 -2.65 -17.14
N PRO A 101 3.74 -3.10 -18.15
CA PRO A 101 4.01 -4.51 -18.36
C PRO A 101 4.92 -5.05 -17.25
N GLY A 102 4.71 -6.33 -16.92
CA GLY A 102 5.43 -7.05 -15.89
C GLY A 102 6.94 -6.87 -16.01
N ARG A 103 7.57 -6.54 -14.87
CA ARG A 103 9.02 -6.55 -14.71
C ARG A 103 9.54 -7.97 -15.00
N SER A 104 10.11 -8.13 -16.18
CA SER A 104 10.82 -9.31 -16.65
C SER A 104 11.85 -9.75 -15.61
N LYS A 105 11.76 -11.01 -15.16
CA LYS A 105 12.84 -11.71 -14.49
C LYS A 105 13.43 -12.68 -15.52
N LYS A 106 14.73 -12.50 -15.78
CA LYS A 106 15.60 -13.43 -16.50
C LYS A 106 15.51 -14.84 -15.91
#